data_AF-A0A183LHE9-F1
#
_entry.id   AF-A0A183LHE9-F1
#
_cell.length_a   1.000
_cell.length_b   1.000
_cell.length_c   1.000
_cell.angle_alpha   90.00
_cell.angle_beta   90.00
_cell.angle_gamma   90.00
#
_symmetry.space_group_name_H-M   'P 1'
#
loop_
_entity.id
_entity.type
_entity.pdbx_description
1 polymer ?
#
loop_
_entity_poly.entity_id
_entity_poly.type
_entity_poly.pdbx_seq_one_letter_code
_entity_poly.pdbx_strand_id
1 'polypeptide(L)'
;MRMEQRKHSSLLSELENILSTNDRKIKVGKEIFRQLLIKNPHYMKMYKPLQSVTLPQALNLDYLTKMAICYVDNIMKIVRNFNEEEKLQETVKYLAAIHTNRGLTVAHFVSILPIFTDTIVSYMEIDDNKESMQFILSTVFPMIGKRL
;
A
#
# COMPACT_ATOMS: atom_id res chain seq x y z
N MET A 1 12.34 -16.25 0.73
CA MET A 1 12.64 -15.13 1.66
C MET A 1 11.67 -15.22 2.82
N ARG A 2 12.11 -15.04 4.07
CA ARG A 2 11.26 -15.12 5.27
C ARG A 2 11.74 -14.12 6.32
N MET A 3 10.79 -13.56 7.07
CA MET A 3 11.03 -12.75 8.26
C MET A 3 10.91 -13.63 9.50
N GLU A 4 11.70 -13.32 10.54
CA GLU A 4 11.56 -13.98 11.85
C GLU A 4 10.12 -13.91 12.37
N GLN A 5 9.60 -15.04 12.85
CA GLN A 5 8.19 -15.14 13.25
C GLN A 5 7.81 -14.13 14.34
N ARG A 6 8.71 -13.83 15.28
CA ARG A 6 8.46 -12.84 16.34
C ARG A 6 8.28 -11.43 15.76
N LYS A 7 9.15 -11.02 14.83
CA LYS A 7 9.04 -9.72 14.15
C LYS A 7 7.77 -9.64 13.32
N HIS A 8 7.46 -10.69 12.58
CA HIS A 8 6.24 -10.79 11.78
C HIS A 8 4.96 -10.69 12.62
N SER A 9 4.89 -11.43 13.73
CA SER A 9 3.76 -11.38 14.67
C SER A 9 3.62 -10.01 15.35
N SER A 10 4.72 -9.38 15.74
CA SER A 10 4.70 -8.04 16.35
C SER A 10 4.17 -6.99 15.37
N LEU A 11 4.69 -6.99 14.12
CA LEU A 11 4.24 -6.09 13.06
C LEU A 11 2.76 -6.28 12.75
N LEU A 12 2.29 -7.54 12.67
CA LEU A 12 0.88 -7.83 12.44
C LEU A 12 0.00 -7.28 13.55
N SER A 13 0.37 -7.49 14.82
CA SER A 13 -0.40 -7.03 15.96
C SER A 13 -0.51 -5.50 16.00
N GLU A 14 0.59 -4.79 15.75
CA GLU A 14 0.59 -3.33 15.72
C GLU A 14 -0.26 -2.79 14.56
N LEU A 15 -0.10 -3.35 13.36
CA LEU A 15 -0.89 -2.95 12.20
C LEU A 15 -2.39 -3.22 12.39
N GLU A 16 -2.76 -4.36 12.99
CA GLU A 16 -4.15 -4.68 13.31
C GLU A 16 -4.74 -3.67 14.30
N ASN A 17 -3.95 -3.19 15.27
CA ASN A 17 -4.36 -2.15 16.19
C ASN A 17 -4.55 -0.80 15.47
N ILE A 18 -3.56 -0.38 14.67
CA ILE A 18 -3.60 0.88 13.90
C ILE A 18 -4.80 0.90 12.96
N LEU A 19 -5.11 -0.22 12.32
CA LEU A 19 -6.09 -0.37 11.24
C LEU A 19 -7.39 -1.06 11.68
N SER A 20 -7.66 -1.05 12.99
CA SER A 20 -8.76 -1.78 13.64
C SER A 20 -10.16 -1.36 13.18
N THR A 21 -10.33 -0.13 12.68
CA THR A 21 -11.63 0.38 12.22
C THR A 21 -11.57 0.92 10.79
N ASN A 22 -12.72 0.98 10.13
CA ASN A 22 -12.81 1.60 8.81
C ASN A 22 -12.37 3.06 8.82
N ASP A 23 -12.70 3.83 9.86
CA ASP A 23 -12.26 5.23 9.96
C ASP A 23 -10.73 5.36 10.00
N ARG A 24 -10.05 4.45 10.71
CA ARG A 24 -8.60 4.39 10.74
C ARG A 24 -8.02 4.01 9.39
N LYS A 25 -8.58 2.98 8.73
CA LYS A 25 -8.17 2.58 7.37
C LYS A 25 -8.35 3.72 6.36
N ILE A 26 -9.48 4.43 6.42
CA ILE A 26 -9.76 5.58 5.58
C ILE A 26 -8.72 6.68 5.85
N LYS A 27 -8.43 7.00 7.11
CA LYS A 27 -7.43 8.02 7.47
C LYS A 27 -6.06 7.70 6.88
N VAL A 28 -5.54 6.50 7.13
CA VAL A 28 -4.22 6.08 6.63
C VAL A 28 -4.21 6.01 5.10
N GLY A 29 -5.21 5.38 4.48
CA GLY A 29 -5.27 5.24 3.03
C GLY A 29 -5.43 6.58 2.31
N LYS A 30 -6.22 7.52 2.84
CA LYS A 30 -6.32 8.88 2.29
C LYS A 30 -5.01 9.64 2.40
N GLU A 31 -4.26 9.46 3.47
CA GLU A 31 -2.93 10.06 3.60
C GLU A 31 -1.95 9.51 2.57
N ILE A 32 -1.97 8.20 2.31
CA ILE A 32 -1.18 7.59 1.22
C ILE A 32 -1.55 8.22 -0.13
N PHE A 33 -2.85 8.32 -0.44
CA PHE A 33 -3.31 8.96 -1.68
C PHE A 33 -2.91 10.44 -1.76
N ARG A 34 -3.01 11.18 -0.65
CA ARG A 34 -2.59 12.57 -0.58
C ARG A 34 -1.11 12.69 -0.94
N GLN A 35 -0.25 11.92 -0.29
CA GLN A 35 1.20 11.97 -0.55
C GLN A 35 1.53 11.52 -1.99
N LEU A 36 0.89 10.46 -2.47
CA LEU A 36 1.07 9.94 -3.82
C LEU A 36 0.72 11.00 -4.87
N LEU A 37 -0.46 11.60 -4.76
CA LEU A 37 -0.99 12.53 -5.76
C LEU A 37 -0.37 13.94 -5.65
N ILE A 38 0.16 14.34 -4.49
CA ILE A 38 0.98 15.55 -4.36
C ILE A 38 2.31 15.37 -5.11
N LYS A 39 3.02 14.26 -4.86
CA LYS A 39 4.32 14.02 -5.48
C LYS A 39 4.22 13.62 -6.95
N ASN A 40 3.11 12.98 -7.33
CA ASN A 40 2.90 12.44 -8.67
C ASN A 40 1.48 12.79 -9.18
N PRO A 41 1.19 14.08 -9.45
CA PRO A 41 -0.15 14.51 -9.85
C PRO A 41 -0.62 13.89 -11.18
N HIS A 42 0.31 13.47 -12.02
CA HIS A 42 -0.01 12.76 -13.26
C HIS A 42 -0.79 11.45 -13.03
N TYR A 43 -0.64 10.81 -11.86
CA TYR A 43 -1.42 9.62 -11.52
C TYR A 43 -2.92 9.89 -11.33
N MET A 44 -3.34 11.14 -11.11
CA MET A 44 -4.78 11.48 -11.11
C MET A 44 -5.45 11.06 -12.43
N LYS A 45 -4.73 11.13 -13.55
CA LYS A 45 -5.24 10.72 -14.87
C LYS A 45 -5.52 9.22 -14.96
N MET A 46 -4.90 8.39 -14.13
CA MET A 46 -5.12 6.93 -14.11
C MET A 46 -6.46 6.53 -13.47
N TYR A 47 -7.08 7.44 -12.72
CA TYR A 47 -8.35 7.20 -12.06
C TYR A 47 -9.44 8.03 -12.75
N LYS A 48 -10.30 7.41 -13.54
CA LYS A 48 -11.38 8.12 -14.27
C LYS A 48 -12.16 9.12 -13.39
N PRO A 49 -12.59 8.78 -12.16
CA PRO A 49 -13.31 9.73 -11.30
C PRO A 49 -12.49 10.94 -10.83
N LEU A 50 -11.16 10.90 -10.97
CA LEU A 50 -10.25 11.95 -10.50
C LEU A 50 -9.82 12.91 -11.62
N GLN A 51 -10.14 12.63 -12.89
CA GLN A 51 -9.64 13.38 -14.04
C GLN A 51 -10.16 14.82 -14.12
N SER A 52 -11.33 15.09 -13.55
CA SER A 52 -12.03 16.38 -13.63
C SER A 52 -12.06 17.16 -12.30
N VAL A 53 -11.33 16.71 -11.29
CA VAL A 53 -11.36 17.30 -9.95
C VAL A 53 -9.97 17.72 -9.50
N THR A 54 -9.92 18.70 -8.60
CA THR A 54 -8.68 19.06 -7.89
C THR A 54 -8.33 18.02 -6.82
N LEU A 55 -7.08 17.98 -6.36
CA LEU A 55 -6.67 17.05 -5.31
C LEU A 55 -7.52 17.18 -4.01
N PRO A 56 -7.80 18.39 -3.47
CA PRO A 56 -8.66 18.52 -2.30
C PRO A 56 -10.07 17.95 -2.52
N GLN A 57 -10.62 18.12 -3.72
CA GLN A 57 -11.92 17.53 -4.08
C GLN A 57 -11.82 16.00 -4.18
N ALA A 58 -10.76 15.48 -4.83
CA ALA A 58 -10.51 14.06 -4.96
C ALA A 58 -10.51 13.34 -3.61
N LEU A 59 -9.79 13.89 -2.61
CA LEU A 59 -9.67 13.31 -1.27
C LEU A 59 -11.00 13.20 -0.51
N ASN A 60 -12.02 13.93 -0.95
CA ASN A 60 -13.36 13.90 -0.37
C ASN A 60 -14.35 13.04 -1.16
N LEU A 61 -13.96 12.48 -2.30
CA LEU A 61 -14.82 11.59 -3.07
C LEU A 61 -14.99 10.23 -2.38
N ASP A 62 -16.22 9.70 -2.39
CA ASP A 62 -16.54 8.33 -1.98
C ASP A 62 -15.67 7.28 -2.68
N TYR A 63 -15.31 7.56 -3.94
CA TYR A 63 -14.38 6.74 -4.69
C TYR A 63 -13.03 6.60 -3.98
N LEU A 64 -12.39 7.71 -3.56
CA LEU A 64 -11.13 7.63 -2.84
C LEU A 64 -11.29 7.07 -1.43
N THR A 65 -12.44 7.27 -0.78
CA THR A 65 -12.74 6.61 0.50
C THR A 65 -12.73 5.08 0.35
N LYS A 66 -13.39 4.54 -0.68
CA LYS A 66 -13.38 3.09 -0.97
C LYS A 66 -12.00 2.59 -1.36
N MET A 67 -11.29 3.35 -2.20
CA MET A 67 -9.92 2.98 -2.61
C MET A 67 -8.94 3.02 -1.44
N ALA A 68 -9.07 3.97 -0.51
CA ALA A 68 -8.23 4.08 0.69
C ALA A 68 -8.30 2.81 1.53
N ILE A 69 -9.52 2.30 1.77
CA ILE A 69 -9.72 1.03 2.48
C ILE A 69 -9.09 -0.13 1.70
N CYS A 70 -9.38 -0.23 0.40
CA CYS A 70 -8.85 -1.30 -0.45
C CYS A 70 -7.31 -1.33 -0.47
N TYR A 71 -6.66 -0.17 -0.53
CA TYR A 71 -5.19 -0.08 -0.48
C TYR A 71 -4.63 -0.63 0.83
N VAL A 72 -5.17 -0.16 1.95
CA VAL A 72 -4.72 -0.56 3.28
C VAL A 72 -4.99 -2.05 3.54
N ASP A 73 -6.14 -2.57 3.10
CA ASP A 73 -6.45 -3.99 3.21
C ASP A 73 -5.50 -4.87 2.39
N ASN A 74 -5.08 -4.42 1.20
CA ASN A 74 -4.10 -5.13 0.39
C ASN A 74 -2.70 -5.10 1.01
N ILE A 75 -2.31 -3.99 1.64
CA ILE A 75 -1.08 -3.92 2.43
C ILE A 75 -1.14 -4.93 3.59
N MET A 76 -2.25 -4.99 4.32
CA MET A 76 -2.44 -5.98 5.38
C MET A 76 -2.35 -7.41 4.85
N LYS A 77 -2.93 -7.68 3.68
CA LYS A 77 -2.85 -8.99 3.02
C LYS A 77 -1.41 -9.35 2.66
N ILE A 78 -0.63 -8.40 2.15
CA ILE A 78 0.81 -8.61 1.89
C ILE A 78 1.53 -9.01 3.18
N VAL A 79 1.34 -8.24 4.26
CA VAL A 79 2.02 -8.51 5.54
C VAL A 79 1.61 -9.89 6.07
N ARG A 80 0.30 -10.20 6.14
CA ARG A 80 -0.20 -11.50 6.61
C ARG A 80 0.44 -12.67 5.86
N ASN A 81 0.53 -12.57 4.55
CA ASN A 81 1.00 -13.66 3.70
C ASN A 81 2.53 -13.69 3.52
N PHE A 82 3.27 -12.72 4.06
CA PHE A 82 4.69 -12.52 3.73
C PHE A 82 5.58 -13.75 3.97
N ASN A 83 5.34 -14.49 5.06
CA ASN A 83 6.11 -15.68 5.40
C ASN A 83 5.62 -16.97 4.70
N GLU A 84 4.45 -16.91 4.05
CA GLU A 84 3.82 -18.02 3.34
C GLU A 84 4.00 -17.84 1.83
N GLU A 85 5.06 -18.44 1.27
CA GLU A 85 5.50 -18.18 -0.09
C GLU A 85 4.40 -18.34 -1.15
N GLU A 86 3.63 -19.43 -1.10
CA GLU A 86 2.54 -19.67 -2.05
C GLU A 86 1.47 -18.57 -1.97
N LYS A 87 0.99 -18.25 -0.75
CA LYS A 87 0.00 -17.19 -0.52
C LYS A 87 0.54 -15.80 -0.90
N LEU A 88 1.82 -15.54 -0.67
CA LEU A 88 2.46 -14.30 -1.09
C LEU A 88 2.48 -14.21 -2.61
N GLN A 89 2.88 -15.28 -3.31
CA GLN A 89 2.89 -15.30 -4.78
C GLN A 89 1.49 -15.11 -5.38
N GLU A 90 0.46 -15.72 -4.78
CA GLU A 90 -0.94 -15.47 -5.17
C GLU A 90 -1.34 -14.01 -4.95
N THR A 91 -0.96 -13.43 -3.82
CA THR A 91 -1.22 -12.02 -3.51
C THR A 91 -0.53 -11.10 -4.53
N VAL A 92 0.73 -11.36 -4.86
CA VAL A 92 1.48 -10.59 -5.88
C VAL A 92 0.83 -10.73 -7.26
N LYS A 93 0.43 -11.95 -7.68
CA LYS A 93 -0.28 -12.18 -8.95
C LYS A 93 -1.59 -11.39 -9.02
N TYR A 94 -2.39 -11.45 -7.96
CA TYR A 94 -3.64 -10.71 -7.85
C TYR A 94 -3.41 -9.19 -7.97
N LEU A 95 -2.43 -8.67 -7.23
CA LEU A 95 -2.09 -7.24 -7.28
C LEU A 95 -1.56 -6.82 -8.64
N ALA A 96 -0.73 -7.64 -9.29
CA ALA A 96 -0.27 -7.38 -10.65
C ALA A 96 -1.45 -7.29 -11.63
N ALA A 97 -2.38 -8.26 -11.57
CA ALA A 97 -3.56 -8.29 -12.44
C ALA A 97 -4.45 -7.03 -12.34
N ILE A 98 -4.57 -6.43 -11.15
CA ILE A 98 -5.32 -5.16 -10.96
C ILE A 98 -4.67 -3.98 -11.69
N HIS A 99 -3.36 -4.06 -11.91
CA HIS A 99 -2.53 -3.02 -12.51
C HIS A 99 -2.14 -3.33 -13.97
N THR A 100 -2.31 -4.58 -14.43
CA THR A 100 -2.18 -4.99 -15.84
C THR A 100 -3.11 -4.10 -16.69
N ASN A 101 -2.56 -3.45 -17.71
CA ASN A 101 -3.21 -2.45 -18.58
C ASN A 101 -3.28 -1.00 -18.05
N ARG A 102 -2.61 -0.66 -16.95
CA ARG A 102 -2.50 0.76 -16.49
C ARG A 102 -1.28 1.51 -17.02
N GLY A 103 -0.48 0.88 -17.89
CA GLY A 103 0.79 1.46 -18.37
C GLY A 103 1.84 1.61 -17.28
N LEU A 104 1.68 0.90 -16.16
CA LEU A 104 2.64 0.90 -15.05
C LEU A 104 3.78 -0.06 -15.35
N THR A 105 4.93 0.21 -14.77
CA THR A 105 6.15 -0.60 -14.91
C THR A 105 6.76 -0.82 -13.53
N VAL A 106 7.72 -1.74 -13.41
CA VAL A 106 8.48 -1.93 -12.17
C VAL A 106 9.10 -0.63 -11.65
N ALA A 107 9.56 0.26 -12.53
CA ALA A 107 10.13 1.55 -12.14
C ALA A 107 9.11 2.44 -11.42
N HIS A 108 7.85 2.43 -11.86
CA HIS A 108 6.78 3.17 -11.18
C HIS A 108 6.58 2.64 -9.74
N PHE A 109 6.50 1.33 -9.56
CA PHE A 109 6.37 0.70 -8.24
C PHE A 109 7.55 1.00 -7.32
N VAL A 110 8.78 0.96 -7.84
CA VAL A 110 9.98 1.32 -7.08
C VAL A 110 9.98 2.81 -6.70
N SER A 111 9.59 3.70 -7.62
CA SER A 111 9.59 5.15 -7.39
C SER A 111 8.59 5.60 -6.33
N ILE A 112 7.44 4.92 -6.23
CA ILE A 112 6.41 5.27 -5.24
C ILE A 112 6.66 4.61 -3.88
N LEU A 113 7.51 3.58 -3.81
CA LEU A 113 7.76 2.83 -2.58
C LEU A 113 8.00 3.73 -1.34
N PRO A 114 8.87 4.77 -1.39
CA PRO A 114 9.08 5.66 -0.24
C PRO A 114 7.80 6.31 0.26
N ILE A 115 6.87 6.65 -0.63
CA ILE A 115 5.58 7.27 -0.27
C ILE A 115 4.77 6.31 0.60
N PHE A 116 4.72 5.04 0.22
CA PHE A 116 3.97 4.03 0.96
C PHE A 116 4.65 3.69 2.28
N THR A 117 5.96 3.45 2.26
CA THR A 117 6.73 3.11 3.46
C THR A 117 6.65 4.25 4.47
N ASP A 118 7.02 5.47 4.08
CA ASP A 118 7.12 6.63 4.98
C ASP A 118 5.76 6.96 5.61
N THR A 119 4.69 6.87 4.82
CA THR A 119 3.34 7.14 5.33
C THR A 119 2.93 6.09 6.37
N ILE A 120 3.08 4.80 6.08
CA ILE A 120 2.62 3.74 6.99
C ILE A 120 3.46 3.70 8.26
N VAL A 121 4.79 3.81 8.15
CA VAL A 121 5.68 3.79 9.32
C VAL A 121 5.50 5.01 10.21
N SER A 122 4.98 6.13 9.69
CA SER A 122 4.65 7.31 10.52
C SER A 122 3.51 7.07 11.52
N TYR A 123 2.70 6.02 11.31
CA TYR A 123 1.66 5.59 12.25
C TYR A 123 2.12 4.50 13.22
N MET A 124 3.34 3.98 13.06
CA MET A 124 3.91 2.95 13.92
C MET A 124 4.69 3.58 15.06
N GLU A 125 4.61 2.95 16.23
CA GLU A 125 5.31 3.33 17.44
C GLU A 125 6.59 2.49 17.62
N ILE A 126 6.57 1.23 17.20
CA ILE A 126 7.67 0.29 17.39
C ILE A 126 8.67 0.40 16.22
N ASP A 127 9.91 0.82 16.51
CA ASP A 127 10.94 1.03 15.47
C ASP A 127 11.30 -0.26 14.70
N ASP A 128 11.42 -1.40 15.39
CA ASP A 128 11.62 -2.72 14.75
C ASP A 128 10.52 -3.06 13.73
N ASN A 129 9.28 -2.62 13.99
CA ASN A 129 8.17 -2.83 13.08
C ASN A 129 8.21 -1.88 11.88
N LYS A 130 8.74 -0.66 12.04
CA LYS A 130 9.01 0.25 10.92
C LYS A 130 10.01 -0.37 9.94
N GLU A 131 11.11 -0.91 10.46
CA GLU A 131 12.12 -1.61 9.65
C GLU A 131 11.52 -2.85 8.98
N SER A 132 10.75 -3.65 9.73
CA SER A 132 10.06 -4.83 9.21
C SER A 132 9.09 -4.48 8.08
N MET A 133 8.33 -3.39 8.23
CA MET A 133 7.40 -2.91 7.22
C MET A 133 8.13 -2.45 5.95
N GLN A 134 9.22 -1.70 6.12
CA GLN A 134 10.06 -1.25 5.00
C GLN A 134 10.61 -2.45 4.22
N PHE A 135 11.14 -3.46 4.91
CA PHE A 135 11.66 -4.69 4.31
C PHE A 135 10.60 -5.46 3.51
N ILE A 136 9.38 -5.61 4.07
CA ILE A 136 8.27 -6.27 3.38
C ILE A 136 7.93 -5.52 2.09
N LEU A 137 7.68 -4.22 2.18
CA LEU A 137 7.24 -3.43 1.03
C LEU A 137 8.33 -3.31 -0.04
N SER A 138 9.58 -3.11 0.37
CA SER A 138 10.72 -3.01 -0.55
C SER A 138 10.95 -4.31 -1.31
N THR A 139 10.56 -5.45 -0.74
CA THR A 139 10.63 -6.71 -1.47
C THR A 139 9.43 -6.92 -2.38
N VAL A 140 8.22 -6.66 -1.89
CA VAL A 140 6.98 -7.05 -2.59
C VAL A 140 6.65 -6.11 -3.74
N PHE A 141 6.89 -4.80 -3.62
CA PHE A 141 6.55 -3.84 -4.68
C PHE A 141 7.26 -4.13 -6.01
N PRO A 142 8.58 -4.41 -6.03
CA PRO A 142 9.26 -4.86 -7.25
C PRO A 142 8.70 -6.17 -7.81
N MET A 143 8.27 -7.12 -6.96
CA MET A 143 7.68 -8.38 -7.41
C MET A 143 6.35 -8.16 -8.16
N ILE A 144 5.53 -7.21 -7.70
CA ILE A 144 4.30 -6.81 -8.41
C ILE A 144 4.67 -6.23 -9.76
N GLY A 145 5.58 -5.25 -9.77
CA GLY A 145 6.01 -4.56 -10.99
C GLY A 145 6.63 -5.46 -12.05
N LYS A 146 7.35 -6.53 -11.65
CA LYS A 146 7.92 -7.54 -12.57
C LYS A 146 6.90 -8.48 -13.20
N ARG A 147 5.64 -8.47 -12.72
CA ARG A 147 4.55 -9.33 -13.19
C ARG A 147 3.49 -8.57 -13.99
N LEU A 148 3.71 -7.28 -14.27
CA LEU A 148 2.81 -6.45 -15.08
C LEU A 148 2.90 -6.75 -16.57
#